data_AF-A0A7Y5RKT0-F1
#
_entry.id   AF-A0A7Y5RKT0-F1
#
_cell.length_a   1.000
_cell.length_b   1.000
_cell.length_c   1.000
_cell.angle_alpha   90.00
_cell.angle_beta   90.00
_cell.angle_gamma   90.00
#
_symmetry.space_group_name_H-M   'P 1'
#
loop_
_entity.id
_entity.type
_entity.pdbx_description
1 polymer ?
#
loop_
_entity_poly.entity_id
_entity_poly.type
_entity_poly.pdbx_seq_one_letter_code
_entity_poly.pdbx_strand_id
1 'polypeptide(L)'
;EGERYWDGRAWTPHVRPAPAPPPAAVDAPGLPHHETHAAPAHTAGQLHATPGVYPYAAAQPTFTQVVPKNPAIAVLASFFLPGLGTMLNGQAGRGVLILLGYCVSWMLVIVFVGILGVFGFWVWGMVDAYQGAREWNARHGIYS
;
A
#
# COMPACT_ATOMS: atom_id res chain seq x y z
N GLU A 1 33.50 5.71 -12.48
CA GLU A 1 33.10 5.89 -11.07
C GLU A 1 32.37 4.62 -10.65
N GLY A 2 32.80 3.96 -9.57
CA GLY A 2 32.29 2.62 -9.21
C GLY A 2 30.90 2.66 -8.60
N GLU A 3 30.04 1.73 -9.01
CA GLU A 3 28.70 1.58 -8.44
C GLU A 3 28.78 1.12 -6.98
N ARG A 4 28.19 1.92 -6.08
CA ARG A 4 28.02 1.56 -4.67
C ARG A 4 26.84 0.58 -4.56
N TYR A 5 26.97 -0.45 -3.74
CA TYR A 5 25.86 -1.38 -3.47
C TYR A 5 25.48 -1.37 -1.98
N TRP A 6 24.20 -1.67 -1.72
CA TRP A 6 23.60 -1.66 -0.39
C TRP A 6 23.78 -3.01 0.30
N ASP A 7 24.28 -3.02 1.53
CA ASP A 7 24.59 -4.25 2.28
C ASP A 7 23.53 -4.63 3.33
N GLY A 8 22.43 -3.89 3.40
CA GLY A 8 21.36 -4.08 4.39
C GLY A 8 21.47 -3.17 5.61
N ARG A 9 22.56 -2.41 5.78
CA ARG A 9 22.74 -1.47 6.90
C ARG A 9 23.30 -0.11 6.47
N ALA A 10 24.15 -0.05 5.44
CA ALA A 10 24.70 1.18 4.88
C ALA A 10 25.11 1.02 3.40
N TRP A 11 25.42 2.15 2.75
CA TRP A 11 26.02 2.14 1.41
C TRP A 11 27.52 1.84 1.50
N THR A 12 27.99 0.82 0.78
CA THR A 12 29.42 0.45 0.81
C THR A 12 30.29 1.44 0.00
N PRO A 13 31.46 1.85 0.52
CA PRO A 13 32.42 2.68 -0.19
C PRO A 13 33.47 1.81 -0.91
N HIS A 14 33.12 1.08 -1.97
CA HIS A 14 34.12 0.38 -2.79
C HIS A 14 33.84 0.51 -4.29
N VAL A 15 34.87 0.92 -5.04
CA VAL A 15 34.92 0.86 -6.51
C VAL A 15 35.42 -0.54 -6.89
N ARG A 16 34.67 -1.26 -7.73
CA ARG A 16 35.10 -2.55 -8.29
C ARG A 16 36.52 -2.41 -8.86
N PRO A 17 37.50 -3.25 -8.49
CA PRO A 17 38.80 -3.26 -9.16
C PRO A 17 38.59 -3.47 -10.66
N ALA A 18 39.19 -2.61 -11.50
CA ALA A 18 39.13 -2.79 -12.94
C ALA A 18 39.66 -4.20 -13.29
N PRO A 19 38.99 -4.96 -14.18
CA PRO A 19 39.56 -6.19 -14.68
C PRO A 19 40.93 -5.89 -15.29
N ALA A 20 41.93 -6.70 -14.96
CA ALA A 20 43.30 -6.50 -15.43
C ALA A 20 43.32 -6.41 -16.97
N PRO A 21 44.14 -5.51 -17.56
CA PRO A 21 44.27 -5.43 -19.00
C PRO A 21 44.75 -6.78 -19.55
N PRO A 22 44.26 -7.21 -20.73
CA PRO A 22 44.81 -8.38 -21.39
C PRO A 22 46.32 -8.17 -21.60
N PRO A 23 47.16 -9.21 -21.41
CA PRO A 23 48.60 -9.09 -21.62
C PRO A 23 48.84 -8.57 -23.05
N ALA A 24 49.70 -7.55 -23.16
CA ALA A 24 50.12 -6.96 -24.42
C ALA A 24 50.44 -8.09 -25.40
N ALA A 25 49.79 -8.07 -26.56
CA ALA A 25 50.10 -9.00 -27.63
C ALA A 25 51.60 -8.85 -27.94
N VAL A 26 52.33 -9.91 -27.60
CA VAL A 26 53.76 -10.07 -27.85
C VAL A 26 54.02 -9.88 -29.34
N ASP A 27 55.04 -9.09 -29.65
CA ASP A 27 55.47 -8.72 -30.98
C ASP A 27 55.46 -9.89 -31.97
N ALA A 28 54.65 -9.77 -33.03
CA ALA A 28 54.81 -10.59 -34.23
C ALA A 28 55.87 -9.92 -35.12
N PRO A 29 57.04 -10.54 -35.35
CA PRO A 29 58.09 -9.94 -36.18
C PRO A 29 57.72 -10.07 -37.67
N GLY A 30 57.57 -8.95 -38.35
CA GLY A 30 57.64 -8.89 -39.80
C GLY A 30 56.49 -8.13 -40.45
N LEU A 31 56.78 -6.92 -40.92
CA LEU A 31 56.63 -6.42 -42.31
C LEU A 31 56.60 -4.87 -42.34
N PRO A 32 57.00 -4.23 -43.46
CA PRO A 32 57.96 -3.13 -43.47
C PRO A 32 57.41 -1.72 -43.27
N HIS A 33 58.31 -0.86 -42.78
CA HIS A 33 58.18 0.58 -42.63
C HIS A 33 58.00 1.30 -43.97
N HIS A 34 56.98 2.15 -44.08
CA HIS A 34 56.95 3.22 -45.08
C HIS A 34 57.27 4.56 -44.40
N GLU A 35 58.22 5.25 -45.00
CA GLU A 35 58.96 6.39 -44.48
C GLU A 35 58.20 7.73 -44.54
N THR A 36 58.52 8.58 -43.55
CA THR A 36 58.77 10.03 -43.66
C THR A 36 57.67 10.97 -44.18
N HIS A 37 57.20 11.90 -43.34
CA HIS A 37 57.70 13.28 -43.30
C HIS A 37 56.95 14.15 -42.26
N ALA A 38 57.74 15.03 -41.62
CA ALA A 38 57.42 16.39 -41.16
C ALA A 38 56.44 16.61 -39.97
N ALA A 39 57.00 17.18 -38.89
CA ALA A 39 56.33 18.15 -38.01
C ALA A 39 55.84 19.37 -38.84
N PRO A 40 54.82 20.18 -38.43
CA PRO A 40 54.87 20.94 -37.17
C PRO A 40 53.58 20.95 -36.34
N ALA A 41 53.74 21.34 -35.09
CA ALA A 41 52.66 21.71 -34.18
C ALA A 41 51.89 22.91 -34.74
N HIS A 42 50.60 22.73 -35.03
CA HIS A 42 49.67 23.82 -35.27
C HIS A 42 48.36 23.56 -34.53
N THR A 43 48.10 24.49 -33.61
CA THR A 43 46.78 25.11 -33.45
C THR A 43 45.71 24.23 -32.82
N ALA A 44 45.55 24.46 -31.51
CA ALA A 44 44.28 24.33 -30.81
C ALA A 44 43.15 24.94 -31.67
N GLY A 45 42.34 24.08 -32.26
CA GLY A 45 41.22 24.45 -33.13
C GLY A 45 40.06 23.52 -32.84
N GLN A 46 39.20 23.96 -31.92
CA GLN A 46 37.81 23.57 -31.72
C GLN A 46 37.32 22.32 -32.47
N LEU A 47 37.22 21.20 -31.76
CA LEU A 47 36.38 20.10 -32.21
C LEU A 47 34.91 20.52 -32.05
N HIS A 48 34.29 20.76 -33.20
CA HIS A 48 32.86 20.87 -33.41
C HIS A 48 32.10 19.81 -32.59
N ALA A 49 31.18 20.26 -31.73
CA ALA A 49 30.20 19.39 -31.12
C ALA A 49 29.19 18.94 -32.18
N THR A 50 29.38 17.74 -32.72
CA THR A 50 28.37 17.06 -33.55
C THR A 50 27.14 16.80 -32.68
N PRO A 51 25.93 17.22 -33.07
CA PRO A 51 24.72 16.86 -32.34
C PRO A 51 24.44 15.37 -32.55
N GLY A 52 24.91 14.56 -31.62
CA GLY A 52 24.58 13.14 -31.54
C GLY A 52 23.09 12.98 -31.30
N VAL A 53 22.37 12.58 -32.33
CA VAL A 53 21.01 12.03 -32.18
C VAL A 53 21.17 10.74 -31.39
N TYR A 54 20.72 10.74 -30.13
CA TYR A 54 20.60 9.54 -29.31
C TYR A 54 19.17 9.02 -29.40
N PRO A 55 18.86 7.98 -30.19
CA PRO A 55 17.56 7.33 -30.13
C PRO A 55 17.65 6.15 -29.18
N TYR A 56 17.75 6.41 -27.88
CA TYR A 56 17.33 5.42 -26.89
C TYR A 56 17.03 6.10 -25.56
N ALA A 57 15.79 6.60 -25.43
CA ALA A 57 15.21 6.78 -24.12
C ALA A 57 14.97 5.37 -23.56
N ALA A 58 15.99 4.81 -22.90
CA ALA A 58 15.80 3.64 -22.06
C ALA A 58 14.71 4.00 -21.05
N ALA A 59 13.57 3.31 -21.13
CA ALA A 59 12.55 3.39 -20.10
C ALA A 59 13.20 2.98 -18.77
N GLN A 60 13.47 3.96 -17.92
CA GLN A 60 13.98 3.74 -16.58
C GLN A 60 12.96 2.86 -15.85
N PRO A 61 13.32 1.67 -15.34
CA PRO A 61 12.41 0.89 -14.54
C PRO A 61 12.06 1.73 -13.31
N THR A 62 10.79 2.10 -13.21
CA THR A 62 10.29 2.88 -12.08
C THR A 62 10.28 1.94 -10.88
N PHE A 63 11.33 1.99 -10.07
CA PHE A 63 11.36 1.27 -8.80
C PHE A 63 10.30 1.89 -7.89
N THR A 64 9.14 1.25 -7.82
CA THR A 64 8.09 1.64 -6.89
C THR A 64 8.60 1.28 -5.50
N GLN A 65 9.04 2.26 -4.71
CA GLN A 65 9.40 2.02 -3.32
C GLN A 65 8.14 1.60 -2.56
N VAL A 66 8.03 0.31 -2.25
CA VAL A 66 6.92 -0.24 -1.47
C VAL A 66 7.25 -0.03 0.01
N VAL A 67 6.67 0.99 0.62
CA VAL A 67 6.76 1.19 2.08
C VAL A 67 5.99 0.06 2.77
N PRO A 68 6.62 -0.73 3.66
CA PRO A 68 5.94 -1.78 4.40
C PRO A 68 4.81 -1.19 5.26
N LYS A 69 3.59 -1.71 5.09
CA LYS A 69 2.43 -1.33 5.91
C LYS A 69 2.43 -2.18 7.17
N ASN A 70 2.23 -1.58 8.34
CA ASN A 70 2.21 -2.32 9.61
C ASN A 70 0.80 -2.91 9.86
N PRO A 71 0.63 -4.26 9.84
CA PRO A 71 -0.67 -4.89 10.02
C PRO A 71 -1.27 -4.66 11.40
N ALA A 72 -0.45 -4.49 12.45
CA ALA A 72 -0.95 -4.24 13.80
C ALA A 72 -1.67 -2.89 13.90
N ILE A 73 -1.16 -1.87 13.22
CA ILE A 73 -1.78 -0.54 13.19
C ILE A 73 -3.10 -0.59 12.42
N ALA A 74 -3.18 -1.37 11.34
CA ALA A 74 -4.44 -1.56 10.60
C ALA A 74 -5.52 -2.25 11.45
N VAL A 75 -5.15 -3.25 12.26
CA VAL A 75 -6.08 -3.93 13.17
C VAL A 75 -6.52 -2.99 14.29
N LEU A 76 -5.59 -2.26 14.92
CA LEU A 76 -5.91 -1.28 15.96
C LEU A 76 -6.80 -0.15 15.43
N ALA A 77 -6.58 0.32 14.20
CA ALA A 77 -7.47 1.28 13.57
C ALA A 77 -8.88 0.70 13.36
N SER A 78 -8.98 -0.58 12.99
CA SER A 78 -10.27 -1.26 12.80
C SER A 78 -11.00 -1.57 14.11
N PHE A 79 -10.28 -1.61 15.24
CA PHE A 79 -10.87 -1.76 16.57
C PHE A 79 -11.72 -0.54 16.96
N PHE A 80 -11.28 0.68 16.63
CA PHE A 80 -12.03 1.90 16.96
C PHE A 80 -13.17 2.17 15.98
N LEU A 81 -12.97 1.93 14.68
CA LEU A 81 -14.01 2.06 13.65
C LEU A 81 -13.88 0.89 12.66
N PRO A 82 -14.93 0.06 12.50
CA PRO A 82 -14.94 -1.02 11.52
C PRO A 82 -14.59 -0.50 10.12
N GLY A 83 -13.66 -1.17 9.45
CA GLY A 83 -13.25 -0.82 8.09
C GLY A 83 -12.07 0.16 7.98
N LEU A 84 -11.66 0.87 9.04
CA LEU A 84 -10.54 1.82 8.98
C LEU A 84 -9.21 1.20 8.58
N GLY A 85 -8.84 0.02 9.10
CA GLY A 85 -7.60 -0.66 8.71
C GLY A 85 -7.55 -1.01 7.22
N THR A 86 -8.69 -1.40 6.66
CA THR A 86 -8.86 -1.61 5.21
C THR A 86 -8.65 -0.33 4.41
N MET A 87 -9.06 0.83 4.94
CA MET A 87 -8.80 2.13 4.31
C MET A 87 -7.32 2.51 4.40
N LEU A 88 -6.66 2.28 5.56
CA LEU A 88 -5.22 2.49 5.74
C LEU A 88 -4.38 1.59 4.84
N ASN A 89 -4.89 0.41 4.48
CA ASN A 89 -4.27 -0.49 3.52
C ASN A 89 -4.42 -0.05 2.06
N GLY A 90 -5.04 1.10 1.79
CA GLY A 90 -5.26 1.66 0.45
C GLY A 90 -6.52 1.11 -0.23
N GLN A 91 -7.36 0.36 0.47
CA GLN A 91 -8.62 -0.20 -0.04
C GLN A 91 -9.81 0.55 0.56
N ALA A 92 -9.83 1.88 0.37
CA ALA A 92 -10.82 2.77 0.97
C ALA A 92 -12.28 2.33 0.67
N GLY A 93 -12.58 1.96 -0.57
CA GLY A 93 -13.93 1.52 -0.96
C GLY A 93 -14.43 0.29 -0.18
N ARG A 94 -13.55 -0.69 0.09
CA ARG A 94 -13.91 -1.87 0.90
C ARG A 94 -14.08 -1.50 2.37
N GLY A 95 -13.23 -0.62 2.89
CA GLY A 95 -13.37 -0.11 4.26
C GLY A 95 -14.69 0.63 4.48
N VAL A 96 -15.11 1.46 3.52
CA VAL A 96 -16.39 2.17 3.56
C VAL A 96 -17.58 1.20 3.52
N LEU A 97 -17.51 0.15 2.71
CA LEU A 97 -18.55 -0.89 2.66
C LEU A 97 -18.74 -1.58 4.01
N ILE A 98 -17.64 -1.91 4.70
CA ILE A 98 -17.65 -2.51 6.04
C ILE A 98 -18.30 -1.55 7.05
N LEU A 99 -17.91 -0.27 7.01
CA LEU A 99 -18.47 0.75 7.90
C LEU A 99 -19.98 0.94 7.69
N LEU A 100 -20.43 1.01 6.43
CA LEU A 100 -21.85 1.10 6.09
C LEU A 100 -22.63 -0.13 6.56
N GLY A 101 -22.11 -1.33 6.31
CA GLY A 101 -22.71 -2.58 6.76
C GLY A 101 -22.86 -2.62 8.29
N TYR A 102 -21.86 -2.11 9.02
CA TYR A 102 -21.92 -1.99 10.47
C TYR A 102 -23.02 -1.02 10.94
N CYS A 103 -23.13 0.17 10.32
CA CYS A 103 -24.20 1.13 10.65
C CYS A 103 -25.59 0.56 10.38
N VAL A 104 -25.78 -0.12 9.24
CA VAL A 104 -27.04 -0.78 8.90
C VAL A 104 -27.36 -1.91 9.87
N SER A 105 -26.36 -2.71 10.26
CA SER A 105 -26.53 -3.77 11.26
C SER A 105 -26.99 -3.22 12.61
N TRP A 106 -26.44 -2.10 13.05
CA TRP A 106 -26.88 -1.41 14.27
C TRP A 106 -28.35 -0.97 14.21
N MET A 107 -28.78 -0.37 13.09
CA MET A 107 -30.19 -0.03 12.90
C MET A 107 -31.08 -1.27 12.91
N LEU A 108 -30.68 -2.37 12.27
CA LEU A 108 -31.44 -3.61 12.29
C LEU A 108 -31.60 -4.18 13.70
N VAL A 109 -30.55 -4.13 14.54
CA VAL A 109 -30.64 -4.59 15.93
C VAL A 109 -31.68 -3.77 16.70
N ILE A 110 -31.66 -2.44 16.57
CA ILE A 110 -32.64 -1.56 17.24
C ILE A 110 -34.06 -1.87 16.77
N VAL A 111 -34.28 -2.01 15.46
CA VAL A 111 -35.60 -2.32 14.90
C VAL A 111 -36.08 -3.70 15.37
N PHE A 112 -35.22 -4.71 15.28
CA PHE A 112 -35.59 -6.08 15.65
C PHE A 112 -35.89 -6.20 17.14
N VAL A 113 -35.03 -5.66 18.00
CA VAL A 113 -35.27 -5.60 19.46
C VAL A 113 -36.50 -4.77 19.78
N GLY A 114 -36.70 -3.65 19.07
CA GLY A 114 -37.88 -2.80 19.22
C GLY A 114 -39.18 -3.54 18.91
N ILE A 115 -39.23 -4.28 17.79
CA ILE A 115 -40.39 -5.08 17.41
C ILE A 115 -40.70 -6.15 18.47
N LEU A 116 -39.68 -6.91 18.88
CA LEU A 116 -39.86 -7.92 19.94
C LEU A 116 -40.32 -7.29 21.26
N GLY A 117 -39.77 -6.14 21.61
CA GLY A 117 -40.19 -5.36 22.77
C GLY A 117 -41.65 -4.94 22.66
N VAL A 118 -42.06 -4.34 21.54
CA VAL A 118 -43.45 -3.89 21.32
C VAL A 118 -44.43 -5.07 21.49
N PHE A 119 -44.16 -6.21 20.84
CA PHE A 119 -45.02 -7.38 20.99
C PHE A 119 -45.00 -7.95 22.41
N GLY A 120 -43.83 -8.00 23.05
CA GLY A 120 -43.68 -8.48 24.43
C GLY A 120 -44.47 -7.61 25.43
N PHE A 121 -44.27 -6.30 25.39
CA PHE A 121 -44.96 -5.35 26.26
C PHE A 121 -46.47 -5.30 25.96
N TRP A 122 -46.87 -5.48 24.71
CA TRP A 122 -48.30 -5.53 24.33
C TRP A 122 -49.00 -6.75 24.93
N VAL A 123 -48.42 -7.95 24.80
CA VAL A 123 -48.97 -9.17 25.42
C VAL A 123 -48.97 -9.05 26.93
N TRP A 124 -47.87 -8.55 27.51
CA TRP A 124 -47.80 -8.35 28.95
C TRP A 124 -48.88 -7.36 29.44
N GLY A 125 -49.13 -6.27 28.72
CA GLY A 125 -50.20 -5.32 29.04
C GLY A 125 -51.59 -5.94 29.00
N MET A 126 -51.87 -6.88 28.08
CA MET A 126 -53.14 -7.63 28.11
C MET A 126 -53.26 -8.53 29.33
N VAL A 127 -52.18 -9.23 29.68
CA VAL A 127 -52.14 -10.11 30.85
C VAL A 127 -52.36 -9.30 32.13
N ASP A 128 -51.68 -8.17 32.25
CA ASP A 128 -51.83 -7.24 33.38
C ASP A 128 -53.26 -6.69 33.47
N ALA A 129 -53.84 -6.23 32.35
CA ALA A 129 -55.22 -5.74 32.31
C ALA A 129 -56.24 -6.83 32.70
N TYR A 130 -56.03 -8.07 32.23
CA TYR A 130 -56.90 -9.20 32.58
C TYR A 130 -56.82 -9.55 34.07
N GLN A 131 -55.60 -9.63 34.62
CA GLN A 131 -55.38 -9.88 36.04
C GLN A 131 -55.98 -8.76 36.90
N GLY A 132 -55.74 -7.49 36.53
CA GLY A 132 -56.31 -6.33 37.19
C GLY A 132 -57.85 -6.34 37.19
N ALA A 133 -58.47 -6.67 36.06
CA ALA A 133 -59.93 -6.80 35.97
C ALA A 133 -60.47 -7.93 36.87
N ARG A 134 -59.79 -9.09 36.91
CA ARG A 134 -60.16 -10.21 37.77
C ARG A 134 -60.04 -9.87 39.25
N GLU A 135 -58.96 -9.23 39.65
CA GLU A 135 -58.76 -8.80 41.03
C GLU A 135 -59.80 -7.78 41.46
N TRP A 136 -60.13 -6.83 40.57
CA TRP A 136 -61.19 -5.86 40.83
C TRP A 136 -62.55 -6.54 41.05
N ASN A 137 -62.92 -7.47 40.15
CA ASN A 137 -64.18 -8.20 40.24
C ASN A 137 -64.26 -9.06 41.50
N ALA A 138 -63.17 -9.74 41.86
CA ALA A 138 -63.08 -10.55 43.09
C ALA A 138 -63.28 -9.69 44.35
N ARG A 139 -62.74 -8.47 44.39
CA ARG A 139 -62.91 -7.54 45.52
C ARG A 139 -64.34 -6.99 45.63
N HIS A 140 -65.07 -6.92 44.52
CA HIS A 140 -66.44 -6.41 44.48
C HIS A 140 -67.51 -7.51 44.47
N GLY A 141 -67.11 -8.77 44.65
CA GLY A 141 -68.03 -9.92 44.69
C GLY A 141 -68.68 -10.24 43.35
N ILE A 142 -68.15 -9.74 42.24
CA ILE A 142 -68.63 -10.03 40.89
C ILE A 142 -67.90 -11.29 40.40
N TYR A 143 -68.51 -12.45 40.59
CA TYR A 143 -68.00 -13.71 40.04
C TYR A 143 -68.65 -13.94 38.67
N SER A 144 -67.87 -13.75 37.59
CA SER A 144 -68.26 -14.06 36.21
C SER A 144 -67.45 -15.24 35.68
#